data_AF-A0A2S0K4V3-F1
#
_entry.id   AF-A0A2S0K4V3-F1
#
_cell.length_a   1.000
_cell.length_b   1.000
_cell.length_c   1.000
_cell.angle_alpha   90.00
_cell.angle_beta   90.00
_cell.angle_gamma   90.00
#
_symmetry.space_group_name_H-M   'P 1'
#
loop_
_entity.id
_entity.type
_entity.pdbx_description
1 polymer ?
#
loop_
_entity_poly.entity_id
_entity_poly.type
_entity_poly.pdbx_seq_one_letter_code
_entity_poly.pdbx_strand_id
1 'polypeptide(L)'
;MFGRLPSSHPQYITFQQELKNKEAGDFAEQYILKELQKLPQLSDCHLFHDVILPTILPMQMDRLIITASGIVILEVKNIRGTVHFKK
;
A
#
# COMPACT_ATOMS: atom_id res chain seq x y z
N MET A 1 -24.26 -14.27 -6.27
CA MET A 1 -23.14 -14.04 -7.21
C MET A 1 -23.47 -12.77 -7.97
N PHE A 2 -22.87 -11.62 -7.61
CA PHE A 2 -23.11 -10.37 -8.32
C PHE A 2 -22.40 -10.44 -9.68
N GLY A 3 -23.15 -10.30 -10.79
CA GLY A 3 -22.59 -10.33 -12.14
C GLY A 3 -21.73 -9.10 -12.45
N ARG A 4 -20.87 -9.19 -13.47
CA ARG A 4 -20.13 -8.01 -13.96
C ARG A 4 -21.13 -6.96 -14.47
N LEU A 5 -20.83 -5.69 -14.19
CA LEU A 5 -21.64 -4.59 -14.69
C LEU A 5 -21.56 -4.53 -16.23
N PRO A 6 -22.67 -4.34 -16.95
CA PRO A 6 -22.65 -4.17 -18.40
C PRO A 6 -21.78 -2.98 -18.81
N SER A 7 -21.07 -3.09 -19.93
CA SER A 7 -20.22 -2.01 -20.47
C SER A 7 -21.00 -0.75 -20.87
N SER A 8 -22.32 -0.89 -21.10
CA SER A 8 -23.24 0.22 -21.40
C SER A 8 -23.70 0.97 -20.16
N HIS A 9 -23.41 0.49 -18.95
CA HIS A 9 -23.86 1.14 -17.73
C HIS A 9 -23.11 2.48 -17.51
N PRO A 10 -23.79 3.58 -17.14
CA PRO A 10 -23.16 4.89 -16.97
C PRO A 10 -21.96 4.90 -16.01
N GLN A 11 -22.01 4.08 -14.96
CA GLN A 11 -20.93 3.97 -13.96
C GLN A 11 -19.80 2.99 -14.34
N TYR A 12 -19.93 2.28 -15.48
CA TYR A 12 -18.94 1.28 -15.88
C TYR A 12 -17.53 1.88 -15.99
N ILE A 13 -17.41 3.05 -16.59
CA ILE A 13 -16.14 3.76 -16.72
C ILE A 13 -15.57 4.16 -15.36
N THR A 14 -16.41 4.66 -14.46
CA THR A 14 -16.01 5.03 -13.09
C THR A 14 -15.43 3.84 -12.34
N PHE A 15 -16.14 2.71 -12.31
CA PHE A 15 -15.67 1.52 -11.61
C PHE A 15 -14.45 0.89 -12.26
N GLN A 16 -14.32 0.96 -13.59
CA GLN A 16 -13.10 0.54 -14.28
C GLN A 16 -11.89 1.37 -13.86
N GLN A 17 -12.07 2.69 -13.70
CA GLN A 17 -11.00 3.57 -13.23
C GLN A 17 -10.64 3.31 -11.76
N GLU A 18 -11.64 3.13 -10.89
CA GLU A 18 -11.43 2.77 -9.49
C GLU A 18 -10.71 1.43 -9.34
N LEU A 19 -11.10 0.43 -10.14
CA LEU A 19 -10.44 -0.87 -10.15
C LEU A 19 -8.98 -0.74 -10.54
N LYS A 20 -8.67 -0.03 -11.64
CA LYS A 20 -7.28 0.23 -12.06
C LYS A 20 -6.47 0.95 -10.99
N ASN A 21 -7.07 1.91 -10.29
CA ASN A 21 -6.39 2.64 -9.23
C ASN A 21 -6.07 1.73 -8.03
N LYS A 22 -7.01 0.85 -7.65
CA LYS A 22 -6.80 -0.16 -6.60
C LYS A 22 -5.71 -1.16 -6.99
N GLU A 23 -5.79 -1.74 -8.18
CA GLU A 23 -4.78 -2.67 -8.69
C GLU A 23 -3.39 -2.04 -8.73
N ALA A 24 -3.30 -0.75 -9.08
CA ALA A 24 -2.05 -0.02 -9.06
C ALA A 24 -1.49 0.20 -7.64
N GLY A 25 -2.36 0.38 -6.64
CA GLY A 25 -1.98 0.43 -5.22
C GLY A 25 -1.46 -0.92 -4.74
N ASP A 26 -2.24 -1.98 -4.95
CA ASP A 26 -1.89 -3.35 -4.57
C ASP A 26 -0.55 -3.78 -5.18
N PHE A 27 -0.31 -3.43 -6.45
CA PHE A 27 0.95 -3.72 -7.12
C PHE A 27 2.14 -3.02 -6.45
N ALA A 28 1.99 -1.75 -6.06
CA ALA A 28 3.06 -1.00 -5.40
C ALA A 28 3.41 -1.62 -4.04
N GLU A 29 2.40 -2.01 -3.26
CA GLU A 29 2.62 -2.69 -1.99
C GLU A 29 3.31 -4.05 -2.13
N GLN A 30 2.87 -4.87 -3.09
CA GLN A 30 3.51 -6.16 -3.39
C GLN A 30 4.96 -5.98 -3.86
N TYR A 31 5.22 -4.95 -4.66
CA TYR A 31 6.56 -4.63 -5.11
C TYR A 31 7.48 -4.29 -3.92
N ILE A 32 7.04 -3.40 -3.02
CA ILE A 32 7.80 -3.05 -1.82
C ILE A 32 8.07 -4.28 -0.96
N LEU A 33 7.09 -5.16 -0.75
CA LEU A 33 7.30 -6.40 0.00
C LEU A 33 8.43 -7.26 -0.61
N LYS A 34 8.46 -7.40 -1.94
CA LYS A 34 9.52 -8.15 -2.62
C LYS A 34 10.89 -7.51 -2.45
N GLU A 35 10.98 -6.19 -2.46
CA GLU A 35 12.25 -5.50 -2.22
C GLU A 35 12.70 -5.63 -0.76
N LEU A 36 11.79 -5.53 0.21
CA LEU A 36 12.10 -5.73 1.63
C LEU A 36 12.61 -7.15 1.91
N GLN A 37 12.04 -8.17 1.26
CA GLN A 37 12.49 -9.57 1.40
C GLN A 37 13.93 -9.81 0.90
N LYS A 38 14.47 -8.93 0.05
CA LYS A 38 15.87 -9.03 -0.41
C LYS A 38 16.87 -8.44 0.58
N LEU A 39 16.41 -7.73 1.61
CA LEU A 39 17.27 -7.08 2.58
C LEU A 39 17.59 -8.04 3.73
N PRO A 40 18.82 -8.59 3.81
CA PRO A 40 19.16 -9.56 4.85
C PRO A 40 19.09 -8.96 6.26
N GLN A 41 19.26 -7.64 6.41
CA GLN A 41 19.16 -6.95 7.70
C GLN A 41 17.76 -7.00 8.31
N LEU A 42 16.73 -7.22 7.48
CA LEU A 42 15.35 -7.33 7.96
C LEU A 42 15.01 -8.72 8.51
N SER A 43 15.90 -9.71 8.37
CA SER A 43 15.69 -11.08 8.87
C SER A 43 15.53 -11.13 10.39
N ASP A 44 16.20 -10.22 11.11
CA ASP A 44 16.15 -10.10 12.57
C ASP A 44 15.10 -9.07 13.03
N CYS A 45 14.28 -8.54 12.11
CA CYS A 45 13.27 -7.53 12.39
C CYS A 45 11.87 -8.13 12.36
N HIS A 46 10.93 -7.51 13.07
CA HIS A 46 9.52 -7.83 12.93
C HIS A 46 8.89 -6.94 11.86
N LEU A 47 8.35 -7.56 10.82
CA LEU A 47 7.68 -6.89 9.71
C LEU A 47 6.17 -7.18 9.78
N PHE A 48 5.38 -6.15 9.96
CA PHE A 48 3.92 -6.21 9.96
C PHE A 48 3.33 -5.46 8.76
N HIS A 49 2.13 -5.85 8.37
CA HIS A 49 1.39 -5.33 7.22
C HIS A 49 0.00 -4.92 7.67
N ASP A 50 -0.54 -3.84 7.12
CA ASP A 50 -1.89 -3.34 7.42
C ASP A 50 -2.15 -3.20 8.93
N VAL A 51 -1.20 -2.59 9.63
CA VAL A 51 -1.29 -2.43 11.09
C VAL A 51 -2.24 -1.29 11.42
N ILE A 52 -3.33 -1.63 12.10
CA ILE A 52 -4.23 -0.65 12.69
C ILE A 52 -3.72 -0.32 14.08
N LEU A 53 -3.36 0.94 14.32
CA LEU A 53 -3.08 1.43 15.66
C LEU A 53 -4.40 1.85 16.33
N PRO A 54 -4.86 1.14 17.39
CA PRO A 54 -6.13 1.42 18.03
C PRO A 54 -5.99 2.63 18.96
N THR A 55 -6.12 3.83 18.41
CA THR A 55 -6.18 5.08 19.19
C THR A 55 -7.57 5.72 19.06
N ILE A 56 -7.77 6.90 19.68
CA ILE A 56 -9.00 7.70 19.53
C ILE A 56 -9.28 7.98 18.05
N LEU A 57 -8.23 8.14 17.24
CA LEU A 57 -8.29 8.21 15.77
C LEU A 57 -7.49 7.03 15.21
N PRO A 58 -8.16 5.91 14.87
CA PRO A 58 -7.48 4.75 14.31
C PRO A 58 -6.70 5.13 13.05
N MET A 59 -5.43 4.75 13.01
CA MET A 59 -4.56 4.98 11.87
C MET A 59 -4.11 3.63 11.33
N GLN A 60 -4.28 3.43 10.02
CA GLN A 60 -3.69 2.30 9.31
C GLN A 60 -2.28 2.70 8.88
N MET A 61 -1.33 1.81 9.11
CA MET A 61 0.03 1.89 8.60
C MET A 61 0.21 0.76 7.59
N ASP A 62 0.63 1.09 6.36
CA ASP A 62 0.80 0.09 5.31
C ASP A 62 1.84 -0.95 5.74
N ARG A 63 2.98 -0.51 6.31
CA ARG A 63 3.99 -1.39 6.90
C ARG A 63 4.58 -0.82 8.20
N LEU A 64 4.81 -1.70 9.17
CA LEU A 64 5.51 -1.42 10.41
C LEU A 64 6.69 -2.37 10.55
N ILE A 65 7.90 -1.81 10.65
CA ILE A 65 9.14 -2.57 10.88
C ILE A 65 9.62 -2.23 12.28
N ILE A 66 9.80 -3.25 13.12
CA ILE A 66 10.39 -3.11 14.46
C ILE A 66 11.77 -3.76 14.43
N THR A 67 12.78 -2.98 14.79
CA THR A 67 14.18 -3.42 14.89
C THR A 67 14.63 -3.32 16.35
N ALA A 68 15.84 -3.82 16.66
CA ALA A 68 16.43 -3.66 18.00
C ALA A 68 16.69 -2.19 18.39
N SER A 69 16.81 -1.28 17.41
CA SER A 69 17.18 0.12 17.63
C SER A 69 16.04 1.10 17.40
N GLY A 70 14.89 0.65 16.92
CA GLY A 70 13.75 1.55 16.71
C GLY A 70 12.64 0.98 15.86
N ILE A 71 11.80 1.90 15.37
CA ILE A 71 10.60 1.61 14.60
C ILE A 71 10.67 2.39 13.29
N VAL A 72 10.37 1.71 12.18
CA VAL A 72 10.21 2.33 10.86
C VAL A 72 8.78 2.09 10.39
N ILE A 73 8.08 3.18 10.07
CA ILE A 73 6.76 3.16 9.46
C ILE A 73 6.95 3.48 7.98
N LEU A 74 6.46 2.62 7.09
CA LEU A 74 6.49 2.87 5.65
C LEU A 74 5.07 3.10 5.14
N GLU A 75 4.87 4.26 4.54
CA GLU A 75 3.67 4.60 3.78
C GLU A 75 3.98 4.41 2.29
N VAL A 76 3.23 3.55 1.60
CA VAL A 76 3.45 3.20 0.20
C VAL A 76 2.42 3.96 -0.65
N LYS A 77 2.92 4.86 -1.49
CA LYS A 77 2.08 5.59 -2.46
C LYS A 77 2.55 5.30 -3.87
N ASN A 78 1.62 4.85 -4.71
CA ASN A 78 1.83 4.83 -6.15
C ASN A 78 1.56 6.22 -6.72
N ILE A 79 2.62 6.98 -6.97
CA ILE A 79 2.55 8.35 -7.48
C ILE A 79 2.79 8.35 -8.99
N ARG A 80 1.85 8.92 -9.74
CA ARG A 80 2.07 9.28 -11.15
C ARG A 80 2.45 10.75 -11.24
N GLY A 81 3.56 11.05 -11.91
CA GLY A 81 4.08 12.40 -12.08
C GLY A 81 5.52 12.53 -11.57
N THR A 82 5.95 13.76 -11.33
CA THR A 82 7.31 14.06 -10.87
C THR A 82 7.30 14.42 -9.39
N VAL A 83 8.18 13.78 -8.62
CA VAL A 83 8.39 14.11 -7.21
C VAL A 83 9.48 15.17 -7.13
N HIS A 84 9.17 16.32 -6.51
CA HIS A 84 10.14 17.38 -6.24
C HIS A 84 10.50 17.39 -4.76
N PHE A 85 11.76 17.06 -4.44
CA PHE A 85 12.28 17.16 -3.09
C PHE A 85 12.66 18.61 -2.80
N LYS A 86 12.05 19.20 -1.77
CA LYS A 86 12.50 20.49 -1.26
C LYS A 86 13.76 20.26 -0.40
N LYS A 87 14.80 21.05 -0.67
CA LYS A 87 15.98 21.16 0.21
C LYS A 87 15.62 21.90 1.49
#